data_AF-A0A5C4NEB1-F1
#
_entry.id   AF-A0A5C4NEB1-F1
#
_cell.length_a   1.000
_cell.length_b   1.000
_cell.length_c   1.000
_cell.angle_alpha   90.00
_cell.angle_beta   90.00
_cell.angle_gamma   90.00
#
_symmetry.space_group_name_H-M   'P 1'
#
loop_
_entity.id
_entity.type
_entity.pdbx_description
1 polymer ?
#
loop_
_entity_poly.entity_id
_entity_poly.type
_entity_poly.pdbx_seq_one_letter_code
_entity_poly.pdbx_strand_id
1 'polypeptide(L)'
;MAFRVTGPEAAGSRAAGRAGGPVRVKVCGLTTPAQVESAAEAGAGYVGLVFFPPSPRALGIDAAREIAWAAPVGLAKVGLFVDATDEELEAVIDRVPLDMVQLHGRETPERVREVRERWGLPVMKAVGIAGPEDVERARGYEGAADQLLLDAKAPARAPLPGGNGVAFDWGLVAGARWGVPWMLAGGLRPDNVAQALAASGARQVDVSSGVESAPGVKDAGLVRAFVKAAGSGHS
;
A
#
# COMPACT_ATOMS: atom_id res chain seq x y z
N MET A 1 -34.77 -55.29 7.45
CA MET A 1 -34.85 -53.82 7.38
C MET A 1 -33.48 -53.30 7.03
N ALA A 2 -33.28 -52.90 5.77
CA ALA A 2 -32.02 -52.39 5.23
C ALA A 2 -32.09 -50.86 5.22
N PHE A 3 -31.12 -50.20 5.85
CA PHE A 3 -30.94 -48.75 5.69
C PHE A 3 -29.81 -48.53 4.68
N ARG A 4 -30.17 -48.15 3.45
CA ARG A 4 -29.25 -47.58 2.47
C ARG A 4 -29.07 -46.10 2.80
N VAL A 5 -27.83 -45.69 3.00
CA VAL A 5 -27.44 -44.27 3.06
C VAL A 5 -27.39 -43.74 1.63
N THR A 6 -28.30 -42.84 1.30
CA THR A 6 -28.25 -42.01 0.09
C THR A 6 -27.48 -40.73 0.40
N GLY A 7 -26.30 -40.57 -0.19
CA GLY A 7 -25.57 -39.29 -0.16
C GLY A 7 -26.24 -38.27 -1.11
N PRO A 8 -26.20 -36.96 -0.82
CA PRO A 8 -26.68 -35.96 -1.75
C PRO A 8 -25.62 -35.63 -2.81
N GLU A 9 -26.16 -35.30 -3.97
CA GLU A 9 -25.57 -35.19 -5.29
C GLU A 9 -24.55 -34.06 -5.44
N ALA A 10 -23.60 -34.30 -6.35
CA ALA A 10 -22.75 -33.28 -6.93
C ALA A 10 -23.59 -32.33 -7.80
N ALA A 11 -23.82 -31.11 -7.30
CA ALA A 11 -24.32 -30.01 -8.11
C ALA A 11 -23.12 -29.22 -8.69
N GLY A 12 -22.95 -29.33 -10.01
CA GLY A 12 -21.96 -28.57 -10.76
C GLY A 12 -22.23 -27.07 -10.69
N SER A 13 -21.18 -26.29 -10.43
CA SER A 13 -21.20 -24.85 -10.62
C SER A 13 -20.56 -24.51 -11.97
N ARG A 14 -21.39 -24.26 -12.98
CA ARG A 14 -21.05 -23.34 -14.07
C ARG A 14 -21.77 -22.03 -13.76
N ALA A 15 -21.01 -21.03 -13.35
CA ALA A 15 -21.34 -19.63 -13.56
C ALA A 15 -20.02 -18.85 -13.67
N ALA A 16 -19.56 -18.66 -14.90
CA ALA A 16 -18.63 -17.59 -15.23
C ALA A 16 -19.38 -16.26 -15.04
N GLY A 17 -19.08 -15.53 -13.97
CA GLY A 17 -19.77 -14.29 -13.62
C GLY A 17 -18.81 -13.29 -12.98
N ARG A 18 -18.43 -12.26 -13.76
CA ARG A 18 -17.78 -10.97 -13.43
C ARG A 18 -16.70 -10.97 -12.33
N ALA A 19 -15.45 -10.80 -12.76
CA ALA A 19 -14.28 -10.71 -11.90
C ALA A 19 -14.29 -9.46 -10.99
N GLY A 20 -14.27 -9.69 -9.68
CA GLY A 20 -13.54 -8.87 -8.70
C GLY A 20 -14.31 -7.74 -8.01
N GLY A 21 -14.20 -7.65 -6.68
CA GLY A 21 -14.74 -6.53 -5.86
C GLY A 21 -14.11 -5.16 -6.16
N PRO A 22 -14.30 -4.13 -5.33
CA PRO A 22 -13.68 -2.82 -5.56
C PRO A 22 -12.14 -2.88 -5.46
N VAL A 23 -11.45 -1.98 -6.16
CA VAL A 23 -10.01 -1.74 -5.96
C VAL A 23 -9.80 -1.02 -4.63
N ARG A 24 -8.70 -1.28 -3.93
CA ARG A 24 -8.33 -0.52 -2.72
C ARG A 24 -7.25 0.51 -3.02
N VAL A 25 -7.43 1.73 -2.52
CA VAL A 25 -6.46 2.83 -2.71
C VAL A 25 -5.80 3.18 -1.40
N LYS A 26 -4.47 3.35 -1.44
CA LYS A 26 -3.68 4.03 -0.41
C LYS A 26 -3.28 5.41 -0.89
N VAL A 27 -3.56 6.43 -0.07
CA VAL A 27 -3.02 7.78 -0.26
C VAL A 27 -1.86 7.94 0.72
N CYS A 28 -0.65 8.16 0.24
CA CYS A 28 0.56 8.13 1.04
C CYS A 28 1.15 9.53 1.27
N GLY A 29 1.74 9.78 2.45
CA GLY A 29 2.43 11.02 2.77
C GLY A 29 1.48 12.18 3.08
N LEU A 30 0.45 11.91 3.87
CA LEU A 30 -0.44 12.94 4.37
C LEU A 30 0.23 13.70 5.52
N THR A 31 0.00 15.01 5.57
CA THR A 31 0.68 15.93 6.49
C THR A 31 -0.28 16.75 7.35
N THR A 32 -1.60 16.65 7.14
CA THR A 32 -2.61 17.34 7.95
C THR A 32 -3.87 16.50 8.15
N PRO A 33 -4.65 16.74 9.23
CA PRO A 33 -5.95 16.08 9.45
C PRO A 33 -6.92 16.22 8.27
N ALA A 34 -7.03 17.42 7.69
CA ALA A 34 -7.93 17.68 6.56
C ALA A 34 -7.60 16.84 5.32
N GLN A 35 -6.33 16.47 5.11
CA GLN A 35 -5.94 15.56 4.03
C GLN A 35 -6.43 14.13 4.29
N VAL A 36 -6.48 13.69 5.56
CA VAL A 36 -6.98 12.37 5.94
C VAL A 36 -8.47 12.29 5.70
N GLU A 37 -9.21 13.30 6.15
CA GLU A 37 -10.64 13.43 5.91
C GLU A 37 -10.95 13.42 4.40
N SER A 38 -10.23 14.22 3.62
CA SER A 38 -10.38 14.26 2.15
C SER A 38 -10.11 12.91 1.49
N ALA A 39 -9.11 12.15 1.98
CA ALA A 39 -8.80 10.82 1.48
C ALA A 39 -9.89 9.81 1.86
N ALA A 40 -10.42 9.90 3.09
CA ALA A 40 -11.51 9.06 3.56
C ALA A 40 -12.80 9.29 2.76
N GLU A 41 -13.19 10.55 2.57
CA GLU A 41 -14.35 10.94 1.77
C GLU A 41 -14.24 10.49 0.31
N ALA A 42 -13.03 10.49 -0.23
CA ALA A 42 -12.77 9.99 -1.58
C ALA A 42 -12.93 8.46 -1.68
N GLY A 43 -12.88 7.71 -0.57
CA GLY A 43 -12.97 6.26 -0.53
C GLY A 43 -11.61 5.55 -0.47
N ALA A 44 -10.57 6.20 0.03
CA ALA A 44 -9.30 5.53 0.31
C ALA A 44 -9.49 4.44 1.39
N GLY A 45 -8.81 3.30 1.23
CA GLY A 45 -8.77 2.25 2.24
C GLY A 45 -7.57 2.37 3.19
N TYR A 46 -6.55 3.13 2.78
CA TYR A 46 -5.34 3.34 3.57
C TYR A 46 -4.86 4.80 3.45
N VAL A 47 -4.27 5.31 4.54
CA VAL A 47 -3.48 6.55 4.56
C VAL A 47 -2.07 6.28 5.05
N GLY A 48 -1.07 6.93 4.44
CA GLY A 48 0.33 6.80 4.81
C GLY A 48 0.86 8.02 5.56
N LEU A 49 1.49 7.80 6.71
CA LEU A 49 2.22 8.80 7.51
C LEU A 49 3.71 8.51 7.41
N VAL A 50 4.54 9.50 7.07
CA VAL A 50 5.96 9.26 6.74
C VAL A 50 6.86 9.65 7.91
N PHE A 51 7.65 8.69 8.39
CA PHE A 51 8.64 8.84 9.45
C PHE A 51 10.05 8.65 8.89
N PHE A 52 10.39 9.46 7.88
CA PHE A 52 11.71 9.47 7.26
C PHE A 52 12.14 10.93 7.06
N PRO A 53 12.99 11.50 7.95
CA PRO A 53 13.30 12.92 7.97
C PRO A 53 13.72 13.56 6.64
N PRO A 54 14.47 12.87 5.74
CA PRO A 54 14.81 13.42 4.42
C PRO A 54 13.60 13.63 3.48
N SER A 55 12.44 13.06 3.78
CA SER A 55 11.22 13.22 2.97
C SER A 55 10.57 14.59 3.21
N PRO A 56 10.07 15.29 2.17
CA PRO A 56 9.26 16.50 2.35
C PRO A 56 7.90 16.21 3.01
N ARG A 57 7.56 14.93 3.18
CA ARG A 57 6.32 14.45 3.82
C ARG A 57 6.55 13.99 5.27
N ALA A 58 7.78 14.15 5.79
CA ALA A 58 8.15 13.67 7.10
C ALA A 58 7.33 14.35 8.21
N LEU A 59 6.88 13.57 9.18
CA LEU A 59 6.13 14.04 10.34
C LEU A 59 6.92 13.84 11.62
N GLY A 60 6.74 14.78 12.55
CA GLY A 60 7.02 14.55 13.97
C GLY A 60 5.92 13.70 14.61
N ILE A 61 6.25 13.03 15.72
CA ILE A 61 5.34 12.10 16.41
C ILE A 61 4.03 12.77 16.82
N ASP A 62 4.08 13.98 17.38
CA ASP A 62 2.87 14.67 17.87
C ASP A 62 1.92 15.05 16.74
N ALA A 63 2.46 15.60 15.63
CA ALA A 63 1.68 15.89 14.43
C ALA A 63 1.10 14.60 13.83
N ALA A 64 1.89 13.54 13.73
CA ALA A 64 1.42 12.25 13.22
C ALA A 64 0.31 11.66 14.08
N ARG A 65 0.38 11.82 15.41
CA ARG A 65 -0.67 11.39 16.33
C ARG A 65 -1.97 12.13 16.05
N GLU A 66 -1.94 13.47 15.94
CA GLU A 66 -3.13 14.26 15.61
C GLU A 66 -3.74 13.86 14.27
N ILE A 67 -2.91 13.68 13.24
CA ILE A 67 -3.35 13.25 11.90
C ILE A 67 -3.97 11.84 11.96
N ALA A 68 -3.37 10.92 12.70
CA ALA A 68 -3.86 9.55 12.86
C ALA A 68 -5.24 9.52 13.54
N TRP A 69 -5.49 10.40 14.53
CA TRP A 69 -6.79 10.49 15.20
C TRP A 69 -7.92 11.03 14.31
N ALA A 70 -7.60 11.76 13.24
CA ALA A 70 -8.59 12.24 12.29
C ALA A 70 -9.12 11.14 11.34
N ALA A 71 -8.46 9.97 11.30
CA ALA A 71 -8.89 8.87 10.45
C ALA A 71 -10.19 8.25 10.98
N PRO A 72 -11.26 8.16 10.16
CA PRO A 72 -12.48 7.48 10.56
C PRO A 72 -12.26 5.96 10.67
N VAL A 73 -13.19 5.28 11.37
CA VAL A 73 -13.20 3.82 11.45
C VAL A 73 -13.23 3.21 10.05
N GLY A 74 -12.37 2.22 9.82
CA GLY A 74 -12.23 1.53 8.53
C GLY A 74 -11.13 2.09 7.63
N LEU A 75 -10.53 3.24 7.96
CA LEU A 75 -9.37 3.77 7.26
C LEU A 75 -8.07 3.32 7.92
N ALA A 76 -7.28 2.49 7.23
CA ALA A 76 -6.04 1.95 7.77
C ALA A 76 -4.90 2.99 7.76
N LYS A 77 -4.27 3.19 8.91
CA LYS A 77 -3.17 4.14 9.15
C LYS A 77 -1.84 3.40 9.04
N VAL A 78 -1.07 3.72 8.00
CA VAL A 78 0.20 3.06 7.68
C VAL A 78 1.37 3.99 8.02
N GLY A 79 2.24 3.60 8.95
CA GLY A 79 3.47 4.32 9.24
C GLY A 79 4.60 3.88 8.32
N LEU A 80 5.16 4.78 7.52
CA LEU A 80 6.24 4.50 6.58
C LEU A 80 7.59 4.86 7.20
N PHE A 81 8.49 3.88 7.22
CA PHE A 81 9.85 3.98 7.72
C PHE A 81 10.85 3.57 6.62
N VAL A 82 12.08 4.06 6.73
CA VAL A 82 13.18 3.71 5.83
C VAL A 82 14.39 3.42 6.69
N ASP A 83 14.79 2.15 6.75
CA ASP A 83 15.98 1.70 7.50
C ASP A 83 15.99 2.15 8.97
N ALA A 84 14.80 2.22 9.58
CA ALA A 84 14.63 2.70 10.95
C ALA A 84 15.17 1.71 12.00
N THR A 85 15.77 2.25 13.05
CA THR A 85 16.19 1.46 14.21
C THR A 85 15.00 1.02 15.06
N ASP A 86 15.24 0.13 16.02
CA ASP A 86 14.20 -0.29 16.96
C ASP A 86 13.70 0.88 17.80
N GLU A 87 14.60 1.77 18.24
CA GLU A 87 14.27 2.95 19.03
C GLU A 87 13.40 3.93 18.24
N GLU A 88 13.69 4.12 16.95
CA GLU A 88 12.89 4.99 16.07
C GLU A 88 11.50 4.42 15.82
N LEU A 89 11.39 3.10 15.63
CA LEU A 89 10.11 2.41 15.48
C LEU A 89 9.28 2.48 16.77
N GLU A 90 9.88 2.15 17.91
CA GLU A 90 9.24 2.15 19.23
C GLU A 90 8.72 3.55 19.60
N ALA A 91 9.53 4.58 19.40
CA ALA A 91 9.14 5.97 19.68
C ALA A 91 7.87 6.40 18.92
N VAL A 92 7.66 5.88 17.71
CA VAL A 92 6.48 6.17 16.89
C VAL A 92 5.31 5.25 17.23
N ILE A 93 5.52 3.93 17.22
CA ILE A 93 4.46 2.92 17.35
C ILE A 93 3.75 3.03 18.71
N ASP A 94 4.46 3.40 19.79
CA ASP A 94 3.88 3.55 21.12
C ASP A 94 2.96 4.79 21.24
N ARG A 95 3.13 5.79 20.37
CA ARG A 95 2.50 7.11 20.52
C ARG A 95 1.51 7.44 19.40
N VAL A 96 1.71 6.87 18.22
CA VAL A 96 0.85 7.07 17.06
C VAL A 96 0.02 5.80 16.87
N PRO A 97 -1.32 5.87 16.87
CA PRO A 97 -2.16 4.69 16.71
C PRO A 97 -2.08 4.23 15.25
N LEU A 98 -1.06 3.44 14.89
CA LEU A 98 -0.88 2.87 13.56
C LEU A 98 -1.55 1.50 13.48
N ASP A 99 -2.08 1.16 12.30
CA ASP A 99 -2.66 -0.17 12.05
C ASP A 99 -1.68 -1.08 11.29
N MET A 100 -0.62 -0.52 10.70
CA MET A 100 0.35 -1.23 9.87
C MET A 100 1.67 -0.45 9.77
N VAL A 101 2.78 -1.18 9.69
CA VAL A 101 4.11 -0.61 9.43
C VAL A 101 4.48 -0.87 7.97
N GLN A 102 4.91 0.16 7.25
CA GLN A 102 5.50 0.05 5.92
C GLN A 102 7.01 0.26 6.01
N LEU A 103 7.78 -0.77 5.61
CA LEU A 103 9.24 -0.71 5.52
C LEU A 103 9.66 -0.45 4.06
N HIS A 104 10.31 0.68 3.82
CA HIS A 104 10.63 1.19 2.49
C HIS A 104 12.13 1.43 2.27
N GLY A 105 12.98 0.91 3.15
CA GLY A 105 14.43 0.89 2.98
C GLY A 105 14.94 -0.41 2.38
N ARG A 106 16.12 -0.80 2.87
CA ARG A 106 16.89 -2.00 2.50
C ARG A 106 16.72 -3.12 3.54
N GLU A 107 15.66 -3.07 4.33
CA GLU A 107 15.38 -4.06 5.37
C GLU A 107 15.27 -5.46 4.75
N THR A 108 15.99 -6.42 5.32
CA THR A 108 16.00 -7.81 4.84
C THR A 108 14.72 -8.56 5.25
N PRO A 109 14.41 -9.74 4.66
CA PRO A 109 13.27 -10.54 5.10
C PRO A 109 13.31 -10.89 6.60
N GLU A 110 14.51 -11.08 7.17
CA GLU A 110 14.71 -11.32 8.60
C GLU A 110 14.28 -10.09 9.40
N ARG A 111 14.76 -8.90 9.03
CA ARG A 111 14.37 -7.65 9.67
C ARG A 111 12.87 -7.38 9.59
N VAL A 112 12.25 -7.68 8.45
CA VAL A 112 10.79 -7.58 8.28
C VAL A 112 10.06 -8.49 9.27
N ARG A 113 10.51 -9.74 9.46
CA ARG A 113 9.92 -10.65 10.46
C ARG A 113 10.12 -10.16 11.88
N GLU A 114 11.33 -9.70 12.22
CA GLU A 114 11.62 -9.16 13.55
C GLU A 114 10.67 -8.01 13.90
N VAL A 115 10.46 -7.07 12.98
CA VAL A 115 9.53 -5.95 13.18
C VAL A 115 8.09 -6.45 13.36
N ARG A 116 7.65 -7.38 12.50
CA ARG A 116 6.32 -7.97 12.58
C ARG A 116 6.07 -8.67 13.92
N GLU A 117 7.04 -9.46 14.39
CA GLU A 117 6.94 -10.24 15.62
C GLU A 117 7.03 -9.37 16.87
N ARG A 118 7.91 -8.36 16.87
CA ARG A 118 8.15 -7.51 18.04
C ARG A 118 6.98 -6.59 18.35
N TRP A 119 6.40 -5.94 17.35
CA TRP A 119 5.31 -4.97 17.56
C TRP A 119 3.92 -5.54 17.30
N GLY A 120 3.81 -6.75 16.74
CA GLY A 120 2.52 -7.40 16.48
C GLY A 120 1.63 -6.69 15.46
N LEU A 121 2.15 -5.67 14.77
CA LEU A 121 1.47 -4.98 13.68
C LEU A 121 1.77 -5.68 12.35
N PRO A 122 0.80 -5.75 11.42
CA PRO A 122 1.06 -6.17 10.05
C PRO A 122 2.18 -5.33 9.42
N VAL A 123 3.04 -5.98 8.64
CA VAL A 123 4.15 -5.30 7.94
C VAL A 123 3.96 -5.33 6.42
N MET A 124 3.96 -4.15 5.81
CA MET A 124 4.02 -3.95 4.37
C MET A 124 5.47 -3.72 3.95
N LYS A 125 6.05 -4.60 3.12
CA LYS A 125 7.39 -4.36 2.56
C LYS A 125 7.29 -3.71 1.19
N ALA A 126 7.89 -2.53 1.04
CA ALA A 126 8.06 -1.90 -0.25
C ALA A 126 9.34 -2.38 -0.96
N VAL A 127 9.24 -2.69 -2.25
CA VAL A 127 10.33 -3.17 -3.10
C VAL A 127 10.30 -2.40 -4.43
N GLY A 128 11.43 -1.78 -4.78
CA GLY A 128 11.60 -1.10 -6.06
C GLY A 128 11.79 -2.06 -7.23
N ILE A 129 11.02 -1.87 -8.31
CA ILE A 129 11.01 -2.69 -9.52
C ILE A 129 11.53 -1.88 -10.71
N ALA A 130 12.52 -2.44 -11.41
CA ALA A 130 13.01 -1.99 -12.72
C ALA A 130 13.19 -3.14 -13.71
N GLY A 131 13.35 -4.37 -13.23
CA GLY A 131 13.48 -5.57 -14.07
C GLY A 131 12.96 -6.84 -13.39
N PRO A 132 12.95 -7.98 -14.10
CA PRO A 132 12.47 -9.27 -13.59
C PRO A 132 13.19 -9.75 -12.32
N GLU A 133 14.48 -9.43 -12.17
CA GLU A 133 15.27 -9.77 -10.97
C GLU A 133 14.75 -9.07 -9.70
N ASP A 134 14.13 -7.88 -9.85
CA ASP A 134 13.53 -7.16 -8.74
C ASP A 134 12.21 -7.82 -8.31
N VAL A 135 11.46 -8.38 -9.26
CA VAL A 135 10.24 -9.16 -9.00
C VAL A 135 10.58 -10.41 -8.20
N GLU A 136 11.62 -11.15 -8.60
CA GLU A 136 12.09 -12.33 -7.86
C GLU A 136 12.60 -11.96 -6.46
N ARG A 137 13.32 -10.84 -6.31
CA ARG A 137 13.68 -10.34 -4.97
C ARG A 137 12.44 -10.03 -4.12
N ALA A 138 11.38 -9.45 -4.70
CA ALA A 138 10.15 -9.18 -3.97
C ALA A 138 9.50 -10.47 -3.45
N ARG A 139 9.58 -11.58 -4.20
CA ARG A 139 9.08 -12.90 -3.76
C ARG A 139 9.74 -13.40 -2.49
N GLY A 140 11.00 -13.06 -2.27
CA GLY A 140 11.75 -13.40 -1.05
C GLY A 140 11.10 -12.88 0.24
N TYR A 141 10.20 -11.91 0.15
CA TYR A 141 9.49 -11.32 1.30
C TYR A 141 8.11 -11.93 1.56
N GLU A 142 7.57 -12.80 0.69
CA GLU A 142 6.20 -13.34 0.83
C GLU A 142 6.01 -14.19 2.11
N GLY A 143 7.09 -14.69 2.71
CA GLY A 143 7.06 -15.40 4.00
C GLY A 143 7.43 -14.53 5.21
N ALA A 144 7.64 -13.23 5.02
CA ALA A 144 8.07 -12.30 6.06
C ALA A 144 7.10 -11.12 6.23
N ALA A 145 6.65 -10.54 5.12
CA ALA A 145 5.71 -9.43 5.08
C ALA A 145 4.26 -9.94 4.99
N ASP A 146 3.32 -9.21 5.58
CA ASP A 146 1.89 -9.48 5.44
C ASP A 146 1.32 -8.86 4.15
N GLN A 147 2.03 -7.88 3.55
CA GLN A 147 1.69 -7.26 2.28
C GLN A 147 2.93 -6.76 1.53
N LEU A 148 2.92 -6.82 0.20
CA LEU A 148 3.97 -6.23 -0.64
C LEU A 148 3.49 -4.90 -1.25
N LEU A 149 4.40 -3.94 -1.39
CA LEU A 149 4.21 -2.74 -2.21
C LEU A 149 5.30 -2.70 -3.29
N LEU A 150 4.89 -2.74 -4.54
CA LEU A 150 5.79 -2.74 -5.70
C LEU A 150 5.87 -1.32 -6.26
N ASP A 151 6.97 -0.62 -5.97
CA ASP A 151 7.22 0.76 -6.41
C ASP A 151 8.17 0.78 -7.61
N ALA A 152 8.19 1.88 -8.36
CA ALA A 152 9.23 2.09 -9.36
C ALA A 152 10.58 2.25 -8.65
N LYS A 153 11.59 1.50 -9.11
CA LYS A 153 12.93 1.58 -8.53
C LYS A 153 13.47 3.00 -8.66
N ALA A 154 13.83 3.60 -7.53
CA ALA A 154 14.47 4.90 -7.54
C ALA A 154 15.82 4.83 -8.29
N PRO A 155 16.19 5.87 -9.08
CA PRO A 155 17.53 5.99 -9.63
C PRO A 155 18.59 5.88 -8.53
N ALA A 156 19.78 5.34 -8.83
CA ALA A 156 20.82 5.06 -7.84
C ALA A 156 21.28 6.25 -6.99
N ARG A 157 21.00 7.49 -7.41
CA ARG A 157 21.34 8.74 -6.71
C ARG A 157 20.12 9.55 -6.28
N ALA A 158 18.93 8.98 -6.34
CA ALA A 158 17.73 9.68 -5.91
C ALA A 158 17.77 9.90 -4.38
N PRO A 159 17.31 11.06 -3.90
CA PRO A 159 17.30 11.36 -2.46
C PRO A 159 16.25 10.54 -1.68
N LEU A 160 15.27 9.94 -2.39
CA LEU A 160 14.17 9.21 -1.80
C LEU A 160 14.06 7.79 -2.40
N PRO A 161 13.78 6.76 -1.57
CA PRO A 161 13.65 5.38 -2.04
C PRO A 161 12.39 5.14 -2.89
N GLY A 162 11.40 6.03 -2.82
CA GLY A 162 10.14 5.99 -3.56
C GLY A 162 9.50 7.37 -3.70
N GLY A 163 8.35 7.47 -4.37
CA GLY A 163 7.61 8.74 -4.53
C GLY A 163 8.23 9.74 -5.51
N ASN A 164 9.12 9.28 -6.40
CA ASN A 164 9.82 10.09 -7.39
C ASN A 164 8.96 10.47 -8.63
N GLY A 165 7.68 10.06 -8.68
CA GLY A 165 6.78 10.36 -9.80
C GLY A 165 7.03 9.56 -11.08
N VAL A 166 7.96 8.60 -11.05
CA VAL A 166 8.32 7.74 -12.18
C VAL A 166 7.53 6.44 -12.11
N ALA A 167 6.98 6.00 -13.24
CA ALA A 167 6.37 4.67 -13.39
C ALA A 167 7.38 3.70 -13.99
N PHE A 168 7.29 2.42 -13.60
CA PHE A 168 8.02 1.33 -14.23
C PHE A 168 7.14 0.62 -15.27
N ASP A 169 7.70 -0.31 -16.05
CA ASP A 169 6.90 -1.16 -16.93
C ASP A 169 6.02 -2.11 -16.11
N TRP A 170 4.74 -1.77 -15.98
CA TRP A 170 3.75 -2.57 -15.24
C TRP A 170 3.58 -3.99 -15.80
N GLY A 171 4.00 -4.23 -17.06
CA GLY A 171 4.04 -5.56 -17.66
C GLY A 171 4.95 -6.54 -16.90
N LEU A 172 5.96 -6.04 -16.18
CA LEU A 172 6.87 -6.87 -15.37
C LEU A 172 6.16 -7.65 -14.26
N VAL A 173 5.01 -7.17 -13.79
CA VAL A 173 4.22 -7.81 -12.74
C VAL A 173 2.91 -8.41 -13.27
N ALA A 174 2.67 -8.32 -14.59
CA ALA A 174 1.47 -8.85 -15.21
C ALA A 174 1.40 -10.38 -15.06
N GLY A 175 0.26 -10.87 -14.56
CA GLY A 175 0.04 -12.31 -14.34
C GLY A 175 0.84 -12.91 -13.18
N ALA A 176 1.65 -12.12 -12.46
CA ALA A 176 2.34 -12.58 -11.27
C ALA A 176 1.33 -12.97 -10.19
N ARG A 177 1.47 -14.19 -9.68
CA ARG A 177 0.74 -14.65 -8.48
C ARG A 177 1.63 -14.42 -7.28
N TRP A 178 1.08 -13.77 -6.26
CA TRP A 178 1.76 -13.47 -5.00
C TRP A 178 1.09 -14.28 -3.89
N GLY A 179 1.88 -14.86 -2.99
CA GLY A 179 1.42 -15.59 -1.81
C GLY A 179 0.82 -14.70 -0.73
N VAL A 180 1.03 -13.38 -0.84
CA VAL A 180 0.46 -12.36 0.05
C VAL A 180 -0.25 -11.26 -0.76
N PRO A 181 -1.16 -10.49 -0.15
CA PRO A 181 -1.70 -9.29 -0.76
C PRO A 181 -0.58 -8.37 -1.26
N TRP A 182 -0.84 -7.65 -2.36
CA TRP A 182 0.12 -6.71 -2.91
C TRP A 182 -0.54 -5.44 -3.44
N MET A 183 0.26 -4.38 -3.53
CA MET A 183 -0.14 -3.05 -3.95
C MET A 183 0.83 -2.51 -5.01
N LEU A 184 0.28 -1.92 -6.06
CA LEU A 184 1.07 -1.26 -7.11
C LEU A 184 1.31 0.21 -6.75
N ALA A 185 2.54 0.67 -6.83
CA ALA A 185 2.94 2.06 -6.65
C ALA A 185 3.80 2.53 -7.84
N GLY A 186 4.41 3.71 -7.73
CA GLY A 186 5.35 4.22 -8.72
C GLY A 186 4.68 5.05 -9.81
N GLY A 187 4.76 6.38 -9.66
CA GLY A 187 4.35 7.33 -10.70
C GLY A 187 2.86 7.32 -11.05
N LEU A 188 2.03 6.70 -10.21
CA LEU A 188 0.59 6.64 -10.40
C LEU A 188 -0.05 8.03 -10.24
N ARG A 189 -1.03 8.30 -11.09
CA ARG A 189 -1.76 9.57 -11.21
C ARG A 189 -3.19 9.31 -11.69
N PRO A 190 -4.11 10.29 -11.56
CA PRO A 190 -5.49 10.11 -12.02
C PRO A 190 -5.62 9.72 -13.50
N ASP A 191 -4.71 10.19 -14.36
CA ASP A 191 -4.72 9.95 -15.80
C ASP A 191 -4.21 8.56 -16.21
N ASN A 192 -3.44 7.87 -15.35
CA ASN A 192 -2.75 6.64 -15.72
C ASN A 192 -3.13 5.40 -14.87
N VAL A 193 -3.79 5.58 -13.73
CA VAL A 193 -4.07 4.47 -12.79
C VAL A 193 -4.95 3.36 -13.39
N ALA A 194 -5.91 3.72 -14.24
CA ALA A 194 -6.76 2.74 -14.93
C ALA A 194 -5.94 1.84 -15.87
N GLN A 195 -4.98 2.42 -16.59
CA GLN A 195 -4.06 1.67 -17.45
C GLN A 195 -3.12 0.80 -16.60
N ALA A 196 -2.64 1.32 -15.47
CA ALA A 196 -1.78 0.58 -14.54
C ALA A 196 -2.47 -0.67 -14.00
N LEU A 197 -3.72 -0.54 -13.56
CA LEU A 197 -4.55 -1.65 -13.09
C LEU A 197 -4.76 -2.68 -14.20
N ALA A 198 -5.08 -2.24 -15.43
CA ALA A 198 -5.31 -3.14 -16.56
C ALA A 198 -4.04 -3.90 -16.99
N ALA A 199 -2.88 -3.24 -17.00
CA ALA A 199 -1.62 -3.84 -17.41
C ALA A 199 -1.08 -4.82 -16.37
N SER A 200 -1.15 -4.46 -15.09
CA SER A 200 -0.57 -5.25 -13.99
C SER A 200 -1.51 -6.31 -13.43
N GLY A 201 -2.82 -6.12 -13.52
CA GLY A 201 -3.82 -6.91 -12.79
C GLY A 201 -3.90 -6.57 -11.30
N ALA A 202 -3.27 -5.47 -10.85
CA ALA A 202 -3.30 -5.03 -9.46
C ALA A 202 -4.72 -4.78 -8.97
N ARG A 203 -4.97 -5.09 -7.69
CA ARG A 203 -6.24 -4.83 -7.00
C ARG A 203 -6.11 -3.85 -5.85
N GLN A 204 -4.89 -3.39 -5.61
CA GLN A 204 -4.60 -2.30 -4.68
C GLN A 204 -3.56 -1.39 -5.32
N VAL A 205 -3.70 -0.07 -5.11
CA VAL A 205 -2.78 0.94 -5.63
C VAL A 205 -2.38 1.93 -4.54
N ASP A 206 -1.15 2.42 -4.60
CA ASP A 206 -0.61 3.48 -3.74
C ASP A 206 -0.30 4.73 -4.58
N VAL A 207 -0.73 5.89 -4.09
CA VAL A 207 -0.40 7.17 -4.70
C VAL A 207 0.15 8.15 -3.68
N SER A 208 1.20 8.87 -4.06
CA SER A 208 1.79 9.92 -3.25
C SER A 208 1.86 11.24 -4.04
N SER A 209 2.93 11.47 -4.81
CA SER A 209 3.15 12.72 -5.55
C SER A 209 2.16 12.97 -6.69
N GLY A 210 1.54 11.92 -7.24
CA GLY A 210 0.58 12.05 -8.33
C GLY A 210 -0.74 12.73 -7.97
N VAL A 211 -0.97 13.01 -6.69
CA VAL A 211 -2.14 13.73 -6.17
C VAL A 211 -1.75 14.93 -5.30
N GLU A 212 -0.56 15.47 -5.53
CA GLU A 212 -0.04 16.66 -4.82
C GLU A 212 -0.12 17.91 -5.70
N SER A 213 -0.42 19.05 -5.08
CA SER A 213 -0.24 20.38 -5.69
C SER A 213 1.18 20.92 -5.47
N ALA A 214 1.82 20.51 -4.37
CA ALA A 214 3.22 20.74 -4.04
C ALA A 214 3.73 19.56 -3.17
N PRO A 215 5.06 19.32 -3.06
CA PRO A 215 5.58 18.24 -2.24
C PRO A 215 5.01 18.26 -0.81
N GLY A 216 4.32 17.19 -0.40
CA GLY A 216 3.68 17.08 0.92
C GLY A 216 2.33 17.79 1.06
N VAL A 217 1.82 18.43 0.00
CA VAL A 217 0.52 19.11 -0.02
C VAL A 217 -0.41 18.37 -0.97
N LYS A 218 -1.31 17.54 -0.41
CA LYS A 218 -2.31 16.80 -1.20
C LYS A 218 -3.37 17.75 -1.76
N ASP A 219 -3.73 17.55 -3.03
CA ASP A 219 -4.87 18.21 -3.65
C ASP A 219 -6.10 17.30 -3.56
N ALA A 220 -7.14 17.76 -2.87
CA ALA A 220 -8.35 16.97 -2.65
C ALA A 220 -9.09 16.62 -3.95
N GLY A 221 -9.00 17.48 -4.97
CA GLY A 221 -9.55 17.22 -6.30
C GLY A 221 -8.81 16.07 -7.00
N LEU A 222 -7.48 16.09 -6.97
CA LEU A 222 -6.65 15.01 -7.52
C LEU A 222 -6.83 13.70 -6.76
N VAL A 223 -6.95 13.72 -5.44
CA VAL A 223 -7.24 12.52 -4.63
C VAL A 223 -8.58 11.90 -5.07
N ARG A 224 -9.66 12.69 -5.15
CA ARG A 224 -10.97 12.20 -5.63
C ARG A 224 -10.89 11.66 -7.06
N ALA A 225 -10.20 12.37 -7.94
CA ALA A 225 -10.02 11.94 -9.33
C ALA A 225 -9.27 10.61 -9.41
N PHE A 226 -8.22 10.43 -8.61
CA PHE A 226 -7.45 9.20 -8.53
C PHE A 226 -8.29 8.01 -8.04
N VAL A 227 -8.97 8.17 -6.91
CA VAL A 227 -9.77 7.09 -6.32
C VAL A 227 -10.91 6.67 -7.26
N LYS A 228 -11.56 7.65 -7.90
CA LYS A 228 -12.56 7.40 -8.95
C LYS A 228 -11.97 6.67 -10.16
N ALA A 229 -10.83 7.11 -10.68
CA ALA A 229 -10.18 6.51 -11.84
C ALA A 229 -9.67 5.08 -11.54
N ALA A 230 -9.31 4.79 -10.29
CA ALA A 230 -8.95 3.45 -9.84
C ALA A 230 -10.14 2.48 -9.77
N GLY A 231 -11.39 2.96 -9.95
CA GLY A 231 -12.59 2.14 -9.78
C GLY A 231 -12.83 1.75 -8.32
N SER A 232 -12.34 2.55 -7.38
CA SER A 232 -12.58 2.37 -5.95
C SER A 232 -13.88 3.10 -5.60
N GLY A 233 -14.84 2.39 -5.04
CA GLY A 233 -16.15 2.94 -4.67
C GLY A 233 -16.93 1.92 -3.85
N HIS A 234 -17.65 2.42 -2.83
CA HIS A 234 -18.53 1.61 -2.01
C HIS A 234 -19.67 1.07 -2.87
N SER A 235 -19.86 -0.26 -2.83
CA SER A 235 -21.17 -0.86 -3.12
C SER A 235 -22.09 -0.64 -1.93
#